data_AF-A0A3B8UDF0-F1
#
_entry.id   AF-A0A3B8UDF0-F1
#
_cell.length_a   1.000
_cell.length_b   1.000
_cell.length_c   1.000
_cell.angle_alpha   90.00
_cell.angle_beta   90.00
_cell.angle_gamma   90.00
#
_symmetry.space_group_name_H-M   'P 1'
#
loop_
_entity.id
_entity.type
_entity.pdbx_description
1 polymer ?
#
loop_
_entity_poly.entity_id
_entity_poly.type
_entity_poly.pdbx_seq_one_letter_code
_entity_poly.pdbx_strand_id
1 'polypeptide(L)'
;MSRNDPCWCGSGQKWKKCHFPAIPSYEPLAKRYLDAYGILLKAPEQIEKIRKACQVTSDLLSEICAADKAGVTTLELDELSRKLHKKYNAIPAPLAL
;
A
#
# COMPACT_ATOMS: atom_id res chain seq x y z
N MET A 1 33.30 -9.60 -27.31
CA MET A 1 34.23 -9.00 -26.34
C MET A 1 33.95 -9.56 -24.95
N SER A 2 34.87 -10.34 -24.41
CA SER A 2 34.91 -10.79 -23.03
C SER A 2 35.27 -9.64 -22.08
N ARG A 3 34.90 -9.75 -20.79
CA ARG A 3 35.21 -8.73 -19.75
C ARG A 3 36.69 -8.37 -19.66
N ASN A 4 37.58 -9.29 -20.04
CA ASN A 4 39.02 -9.08 -19.99
C ASN A 4 39.62 -8.60 -21.32
N ASP A 5 38.85 -8.53 -22.40
CA ASP A 5 39.34 -8.08 -23.71
C ASP A 5 39.75 -6.60 -23.68
N PRO A 6 40.66 -6.16 -24.56
CA PRO A 6 40.98 -4.74 -24.72
C PRO A 6 39.72 -3.89 -24.98
N CYS A 7 39.65 -2.72 -24.36
CA CYS A 7 38.53 -1.82 -24.53
C CYS A 7 38.50 -1.24 -25.96
N TRP A 8 37.31 -1.16 -26.54
CA TRP A 8 37.08 -0.65 -27.90
C TRP A 8 37.46 0.84 -28.08
N CYS A 9 37.65 1.59 -26.99
CA CYS A 9 38.01 3.01 -27.04
C CYS A 9 39.50 3.27 -27.33
N GLY A 10 40.32 2.24 -27.53
CA GLY A 10 41.74 2.39 -27.85
C GLY A 10 42.65 2.70 -26.65
N SER A 11 42.13 2.66 -25.42
CA SER A 11 42.90 2.99 -24.21
C SER A 11 43.94 1.93 -23.79
N GLY A 12 43.96 0.76 -24.44
CA GLY A 12 44.79 -0.38 -24.04
C GLY A 12 44.38 -1.07 -22.73
N GLN A 13 43.37 -0.54 -22.01
CA GLN A 13 42.90 -1.11 -20.76
C GLN A 13 41.90 -2.26 -21.00
N LYS A 14 41.79 -3.20 -20.04
CA LYS A 14 40.75 -4.25 -20.06
C LYS A 14 39.35 -3.60 -20.06
N TRP A 15 38.44 -4.10 -20.89
CA TRP A 15 37.09 -3.55 -21.05
C TRP A 15 36.35 -3.38 -19.71
N LYS A 16 36.47 -4.37 -18.80
CA LYS A 16 35.91 -4.28 -17.43
C LYS A 16 36.39 -3.11 -16.57
N LYS A 17 37.57 -2.56 -16.86
CA LYS A 17 38.20 -1.44 -16.13
C LYS A 17 38.07 -0.09 -16.84
N CYS A 18 37.46 -0.07 -18.04
CA CYS A 18 37.36 1.12 -18.87
C CYS A 18 35.89 1.46 -19.12
N HIS A 19 35.30 1.02 -20.25
CA HIS A 19 33.90 1.28 -20.60
C HIS A 19 32.98 0.09 -20.30
N PHE A 20 33.15 -0.53 -19.12
CA PHE A 20 32.21 -1.54 -18.68
C PHE A 20 30.92 -0.86 -18.21
N PRO A 21 29.74 -1.28 -18.69
CA PRO A 21 28.50 -0.71 -18.22
C PRO A 21 28.38 -0.90 -16.70
N ALA A 22 28.50 0.19 -15.94
CA ALA A 22 28.03 0.20 -14.58
C ALA A 22 26.50 0.20 -14.69
N ILE A 23 25.86 -0.92 -14.36
CA ILE A 23 24.41 -0.94 -14.23
C ILE A 23 24.12 -0.17 -12.94
N PRO A 24 23.52 1.02 -12.99
CA PRO A 24 23.13 1.71 -11.76
C PRO A 24 22.13 0.81 -11.03
N SER A 25 22.49 0.42 -9.80
CA SER A 25 21.56 -0.24 -8.90
C SER A 25 20.54 0.81 -8.48
N TYR A 26 19.36 0.78 -9.10
CA TYR A 26 18.26 1.61 -8.65
C TYR A 26 17.70 1.03 -7.35
N GLU A 27 17.72 1.84 -6.30
CA GLU A 27 16.96 1.54 -5.09
C GLU A 27 15.48 1.32 -5.45
N PRO A 28 14.78 0.34 -4.84
CA PRO A 28 13.37 0.12 -5.09
C PRO A 28 12.58 1.42 -4.90
N LEU A 29 11.69 1.73 -5.85
CA LEU A 29 10.89 2.95 -5.83
C LEU A 29 10.17 3.16 -4.48
N ALA A 30 9.67 2.07 -3.90
CA ALA A 30 9.03 2.08 -2.58
C ALA A 30 9.94 2.60 -1.46
N LYS A 31 11.21 2.16 -1.44
CA LYS A 31 12.19 2.62 -0.47
C LYS A 31 12.55 4.08 -0.69
N ARG A 32 12.78 4.48 -1.95
CA ARG A 32 13.02 5.88 -2.31
C ARG A 32 11.89 6.81 -1.84
N TYR A 33 10.63 6.42 -2.02
CA TYR A 33 9.49 7.24 -1.61
C TYR A 33 9.28 7.27 -0.10
N LEU A 34 9.57 6.17 0.58
CA LEU A 34 9.53 6.11 2.03
C LEU A 34 10.62 7.03 2.63
N ASP A 35 11.85 6.93 2.15
CA ASP A 35 12.99 7.69 2.70
C ASP A 35 12.90 9.18 2.36
N ALA A 36 12.50 9.54 1.13
CA ALA A 36 12.47 10.93 0.68
C ALA A 36 11.21 11.69 1.11
N TYR A 37 10.08 11.01 1.25
CA TYR A 37 8.77 11.65 1.45
C TYR A 37 7.95 11.08 2.61
N GLY A 38 8.41 10.02 3.26
CA GLY A 38 7.60 9.28 4.25
C GLY A 38 6.40 8.55 3.63
N ILE A 39 6.39 8.35 2.31
CA ILE A 39 5.26 7.76 1.59
C ILE A 39 5.46 6.25 1.47
N LEU A 40 4.59 5.48 2.13
CA LEU A 40 4.56 4.03 2.01
C LEU A 40 3.80 3.61 0.74
N LEU A 41 4.52 3.18 -0.29
CA LEU A 41 3.92 2.54 -1.47
C LEU A 41 3.45 1.13 -1.11
N LYS A 42 2.13 0.89 -1.23
CA LYS A 42 1.49 -0.37 -0.84
C LYS A 42 1.74 -1.47 -1.86
N ALA A 43 1.95 -2.69 -1.37
CA ALA A 43 1.99 -3.89 -2.19
C ALA A 43 0.58 -4.21 -2.75
N PRO A 44 0.49 -4.93 -3.90
CA PRO A 44 -0.80 -5.31 -4.48
C PRO A 44 -1.74 -6.01 -3.50
N GLU A 45 -1.22 -6.94 -2.68
CA GLU A 45 -2.01 -7.64 -1.66
C GLU A 45 -2.59 -6.71 -0.59
N GLN A 46 -1.84 -5.67 -0.21
CA GLN A 46 -2.30 -4.68 0.76
C GLN A 46 -3.42 -3.82 0.15
N ILE A 47 -3.28 -3.45 -1.12
CA ILE A 47 -4.31 -2.70 -1.86
C ILE A 47 -5.61 -3.52 -1.93
N GLU A 48 -5.52 -4.82 -2.26
CA GLU A 48 -6.69 -5.70 -2.28
C GLU A 48 -7.38 -5.82 -0.93
N LYS A 49 -6.61 -5.93 0.16
CA LYS A 49 -7.17 -5.94 1.52
C LYS A 49 -7.85 -4.62 1.88
N ILE A 50 -7.24 -3.48 1.52
CA ILE A 50 -7.84 -2.15 1.72
C ILE A 50 -9.16 -2.04 0.95
N ARG A 51 -9.20 -2.48 -0.32
CA ARG A 51 -10.42 -2.48 -1.14
C ARG A 51 -11.54 -3.28 -0.48
N LYS A 52 -11.25 -4.50 -0.02
CA LYS A 52 -12.23 -5.35 0.69
C LYS A 52 -12.74 -4.69 1.98
N ALA A 53 -11.84 -4.10 2.76
CA ALA A 53 -12.23 -3.39 3.98
C ALA A 53 -13.15 -2.20 3.66
N CYS A 54 -12.81 -1.38 2.66
CA CYS A 54 -13.64 -0.25 2.24
C CYS A 54 -15.03 -0.67 1.75
N GLN A 55 -15.14 -1.79 1.03
CA GLN A 55 -16.44 -2.32 0.60
C GLN A 55 -17.32 -2.67 1.79
N VAL A 56 -16.78 -3.42 2.76
CA VAL A 56 -17.51 -3.77 4.00
C VAL A 56 -17.94 -2.52 4.76
N THR A 57 -17.06 -1.52 4.89
CA THR A 57 -17.40 -0.25 5.53
C THR A 57 -18.51 0.50 4.80
N SER A 58 -18.50 0.49 3.46
CA SER A 58 -19.53 1.12 2.63
C SER A 58 -20.90 0.47 2.82
N ASP A 59 -20.96 -0.86 2.84
CA ASP A 59 -22.19 -1.62 3.07
C ASP A 59 -22.74 -1.35 4.46
N LEU A 60 -21.87 -1.37 5.47
CA LEU A 60 -22.22 -1.08 6.86
C LEU A 60 -22.74 0.36 7.02
N LEU A 61 -22.09 1.34 6.41
CA LEU A 61 -22.53 2.73 6.43
C LEU A 61 -23.91 2.88 5.79
N SER A 62 -24.17 2.16 4.70
CA SER A 62 -25.47 2.17 4.02
C SER A 62 -26.58 1.61 4.92
N GLU A 63 -26.32 0.52 5.64
CA GLU A 63 -27.27 -0.04 6.62
C GLU A 63 -27.54 0.93 7.78
N ILE A 64 -26.52 1.61 8.31
CA ILE A 64 -26.68 2.60 9.38
C ILE A 64 -27.47 3.81 8.90
N CYS A 65 -27.15 4.37 7.74
CA CYS A 65 -27.86 5.52 7.18
C CYS A 65 -29.34 5.20 6.91
N ALA A 66 -29.68 3.95 6.58
CA ALA A 66 -31.08 3.53 6.43
C ALA A 66 -31.85 3.50 7.78
N ALA A 67 -31.14 3.32 8.89
CA ALA A 67 -31.69 3.36 10.24
C ALA A 67 -31.74 4.78 10.84
N ASP A 68 -30.97 5.73 10.30
CA ASP A 68 -30.94 7.12 10.75
C ASP A 68 -32.26 7.84 10.39
N LYS A 69 -33.13 7.99 11.38
CA LYS A 69 -34.45 8.61 11.26
C LYS A 69 -34.72 9.50 12.45
N ALA A 70 -35.59 10.50 12.27
CA ALA A 70 -35.99 11.39 13.34
C ALA A 70 -36.53 10.60 14.55
N GLY A 71 -35.96 10.86 15.74
CA GLY A 71 -36.29 10.15 16.98
C GLY A 71 -35.32 9.02 17.34
N VAL A 72 -34.43 8.61 16.44
CA VAL A 72 -33.34 7.67 16.76
C VAL A 72 -32.19 8.42 17.42
N THR A 73 -31.67 7.86 18.51
CA THR A 73 -30.55 8.41 19.26
C THR A 73 -29.22 7.96 18.66
N THR A 74 -28.16 8.75 18.87
CA THR A 74 -26.80 8.36 18.47
C THR A 74 -26.33 7.08 19.16
N LEU A 75 -26.84 6.78 20.36
CA LEU A 75 -26.54 5.54 21.08
C LEU A 75 -27.14 4.32 20.37
N GLU A 76 -28.38 4.40 19.90
CA GLU A 76 -29.01 3.33 19.13
C GLU A 76 -28.26 3.06 17.81
N LEU A 77 -27.77 4.11 17.14
CA LEU A 77 -26.92 3.97 15.95
C LEU A 77 -25.56 3.33 16.27
N ASP A 78 -24.93 3.67 17.39
CA ASP A 78 -23.69 3.03 17.85
C ASP A 78 -23.89 1.54 18.20
N GLU A 79 -24.99 1.20 18.87
CA GLU A 79 -25.36 -0.19 19.15
C GLU A 79 -25.62 -0.98 17.86
N LEU A 80 -26.32 -0.40 16.89
CA LEU A 80 -26.53 -0.98 15.57
C LEU A 80 -25.18 -1.19 14.86
N SER A 81 -24.31 -0.19 14.88
CA SER A 81 -22.96 -0.28 14.32
C SER A 81 -22.19 -1.47 14.89
N ARG A 82 -22.17 -1.65 16.21
CA ARG A 82 -21.50 -2.80 16.86
C ARG A 82 -22.09 -4.15 16.42
N LYS A 83 -23.41 -4.25 16.28
CA LYS A 83 -24.09 -5.47 15.79
C LYS A 83 -23.69 -5.77 14.35
N LEU A 84 -23.65 -4.76 13.49
CA LEU A 84 -23.25 -4.92 12.08
C LEU A 84 -21.78 -5.32 11.97
N HIS A 85 -20.86 -4.70 12.72
CA HIS A 85 -19.45 -5.10 12.72
C HIS A 85 -19.27 -6.59 13.08
N LYS A 86 -20.02 -7.10 14.07
CA LYS A 86 -20.03 -8.55 14.40
C LYS A 86 -20.58 -9.40 13.26
N LYS A 87 -21.68 -8.99 12.61
CA LYS A 87 -22.29 -9.68 11.45
C LYS A 87 -21.31 -9.78 10.27
N TYR A 88 -20.57 -8.71 9.99
CA TYR A 88 -19.58 -8.65 8.92
C TYR A 88 -18.22 -9.23 9.30
N ASN A 89 -18.08 -9.79 10.50
CA ASN A 89 -16.82 -10.30 11.06
C ASN A 89 -15.68 -9.24 10.98
N ALA A 90 -16.04 -7.98 11.20
CA ALA A 90 -15.14 -6.83 11.17
C ALA A 90 -14.96 -6.26 12.59
N ILE A 91 -13.80 -5.67 12.85
CA ILE A 91 -13.51 -5.00 14.12
C ILE A 91 -13.73 -3.50 13.93
N PRO A 92 -14.54 -2.83 14.78
CA PRO A 92 -14.70 -1.39 14.69
C PRO A 92 -13.38 -0.69 15.01
N ALA A 93 -12.84 0.07 14.05
CA ALA A 93 -11.58 0.78 14.24
C ALA A 93 -11.58 1.74 15.45
N PRO A 94 -12.64 2.51 15.74
CA PRO A 94 -12.68 3.40 16.92
C PRO A 94 -12.74 2.68 18.27
N LEU A 95 -13.15 1.40 18.29
CA LEU A 95 -13.24 0.60 19.51
C LEU A 95 -11.97 -0.24 19.74
N ALA A 96 -11.11 -0.34 18.72
CA ALA A 96 -9.90 -1.16 18.73
C ALA A 96 -8.66 -0.41 19.26
N LEU A 97 -8.86 0.64 20.05
CA LEU A 97 -7.82 1.41 20.75
C LEU A 97 -8.13 1.49 22.24
#